data_AF-A0A7X1WHF9-F1
#
_entry.id   AF-A0A7X1WHF9-F1
#
_cell.length_a   1.000
_cell.length_b   1.000
_cell.length_c   1.000
_cell.angle_alpha   90.00
_cell.angle_beta   90.00
_cell.angle_gamma   90.00
#
_symmetry.space_group_name_H-M   'P 1'
#
loop_
_entity.id
_entity.type
_entity.pdbx_description
1 polymer ?
#
loop_
_entity_poly.entity_id
_entity_poly.type
_entity_poly.pdbx_seq_one_letter_code
_entity_poly.pdbx_strand_id
1 'polypeptide(L)'
;MNATNSLDRAERFGEICQAIGFTLWQLQMLEGSTAQFFVLVEQAVPQMGEEEGNILVTEAQKKTFGGSISRLSRSEHLPKDVLVRFQALLKDRNWLVHSSNADSKKALNEEAAYVGLHRKLESIVEESAQLLREILALSEKFVLGHGVSMADLETRTAEILKEWQSEMAHP
;
A
#
# COMPACT_ATOMS: atom_id res chain seq x y z
N MET A 1 5.67 -42.05 8.38
CA MET A 1 5.96 -40.65 8.00
C MET A 1 7.21 -40.22 8.76
N ASN A 2 8.30 -39.89 8.06
CA ASN A 2 9.57 -39.50 8.70
C ASN A 2 9.44 -38.12 9.34
N ALA A 3 9.89 -37.98 10.59
CA ALA A 3 9.86 -36.72 11.35
C ALA A 3 10.59 -35.55 10.64
N THR A 4 11.58 -35.86 9.80
CA THR A 4 12.28 -34.88 8.95
C THR A 4 11.33 -34.22 7.94
N ASN A 5 10.41 -34.97 7.32
CA ASN A 5 9.47 -34.43 6.34
C ASN A 5 8.39 -33.54 6.98
N SER A 6 8.05 -33.78 8.26
CA SER A 6 7.09 -32.93 8.98
C SER A 6 7.70 -31.60 9.45
N LEU A 7 8.99 -31.57 9.77
CA LEU A 7 9.69 -30.33 10.14
C LEU A 7 9.85 -29.41 8.93
N ASP A 8 10.36 -29.92 7.80
CA ASP A 8 10.50 -29.16 6.56
C ASP A 8 9.17 -28.56 6.09
N ARG A 9 8.08 -29.33 6.22
CA ARG A 9 6.74 -28.86 5.88
C ARG A 9 6.25 -27.76 6.82
N ALA A 10 6.56 -27.84 8.11
CA ALA A 10 6.19 -26.81 9.09
C ALA A 10 6.96 -25.51 8.83
N GLU A 11 8.25 -25.60 8.51
CA GLU A 11 9.07 -24.45 8.12
C GLU A 11 8.51 -23.75 6.88
N ARG A 12 8.24 -24.51 5.80
CA ARG A 12 7.60 -23.96 4.59
C ARG A 12 6.28 -23.28 4.88
N PHE A 13 5.46 -23.86 5.76
CA PHE A 13 4.18 -23.23 6.14
C PHE A 13 4.42 -21.87 6.81
N GLY A 14 5.37 -21.79 7.73
CA GLY A 14 5.77 -20.54 8.38
C GLY A 14 6.23 -19.48 7.37
N GLU A 15 7.11 -19.85 6.44
CA GLU A 15 7.63 -18.96 5.40
C GLU A 15 6.54 -18.46 4.45
N ILE A 16 5.62 -19.33 4.03
CA ILE A 16 4.47 -18.95 3.20
C ILE A 16 3.58 -17.96 3.96
N CYS A 17 3.26 -18.23 5.23
CA CYS A 17 2.46 -17.33 6.05
C CYS A 17 3.14 -15.96 6.22
N GLN A 18 4.45 -15.93 6.45
CA GLN A 18 5.22 -14.70 6.55
C GLN A 18 5.20 -13.91 5.23
N ALA A 19 5.46 -14.58 4.10
CA ALA A 19 5.46 -13.95 2.78
C ALA A 19 4.09 -13.38 2.41
N ILE A 20 3.00 -14.12 2.66
CA ILE A 20 1.63 -13.64 2.46
C ILE A 20 1.34 -12.43 3.35
N GLY A 21 1.67 -12.52 4.65
CA GLY A 21 1.45 -11.43 5.60
C GLY A 21 2.18 -10.15 5.18
N PHE A 22 3.44 -10.27 4.79
CA PHE A 22 4.23 -9.14 4.30
C PHE A 22 3.66 -8.55 3.00
N THR A 23 3.24 -9.41 2.06
CA THR A 23 2.62 -8.96 0.80
C THR A 23 1.32 -8.20 1.05
N LEU A 24 0.46 -8.70 1.96
CA LEU A 24 -0.77 -8.01 2.35
C LEU A 24 -0.48 -6.65 2.99
N TRP A 25 0.53 -6.57 3.85
CA TRP A 25 0.93 -5.31 4.47
C TRP A 25 1.38 -4.28 3.43
N GLN A 26 2.21 -4.68 2.46
CA GLN A 26 2.66 -3.78 1.38
C GLN A 26 1.50 -3.27 0.52
N LEU A 27 0.55 -4.15 0.18
CA LEU A 27 -0.67 -3.77 -0.52
C LEU A 27 -1.50 -2.78 0.29
N GLN A 28 -1.68 -3.01 1.60
CA GLN A 28 -2.43 -2.11 2.47
C GLN A 28 -1.80 -0.71 2.56
N MET A 29 -0.46 -0.63 2.62
CA MET A 29 0.25 0.64 2.59
C MET A 29 -0.04 1.41 1.30
N LEU A 30 0.04 0.72 0.15
CA LEU A 30 -0.31 1.33 -1.15
C LEU A 30 -1.78 1.74 -1.21
N GLU A 31 -2.71 0.89 -0.76
CA GLU A 31 -4.15 1.16 -0.72
C GLU A 31 -4.44 2.43 0.10
N GLY A 32 -3.83 2.55 1.28
CA GLY A 32 -3.97 3.70 2.16
C GLY A 32 -3.45 5.00 1.53
N SER A 33 -2.24 4.98 0.95
CA SER A 33 -1.67 6.15 0.28
C SER A 33 -2.42 6.53 -0.99
N THR A 34 -2.96 5.56 -1.73
CA THR A 34 -3.79 5.82 -2.91
C THR A 34 -5.11 6.50 -2.51
N ALA A 35 -5.71 6.09 -1.39
CA ALA A 35 -6.91 6.74 -0.85
C ALA A 35 -6.62 8.19 -0.42
N GLN A 36 -5.47 8.44 0.23
CA GLN A 36 -5.03 9.80 0.58
C GLN A 36 -4.82 10.67 -0.65
N PHE A 37 -4.11 10.16 -1.66
CA PHE A 37 -3.91 10.87 -2.93
C PHE A 37 -5.24 11.21 -3.61
N PHE A 38 -6.18 10.27 -3.63
CA PHE A 38 -7.52 10.51 -4.17
C PHE A 38 -8.24 11.66 -3.44
N VAL A 39 -8.21 11.69 -2.10
CA VAL A 39 -8.80 12.80 -1.35
C VAL A 39 -8.10 14.11 -1.68
N LEU A 40 -6.76 14.10 -1.72
CA LEU A 40 -5.95 15.28 -2.03
C LEU A 40 -6.31 15.90 -3.39
N VAL A 41 -6.48 15.08 -4.44
CA VAL A 41 -6.65 15.61 -5.81
C VAL A 41 -8.11 15.82 -6.23
N GLU A 42 -9.06 15.12 -5.61
CA GLU A 42 -10.47 15.16 -6.03
C GLU A 42 -11.42 15.80 -5.01
N GLN A 43 -11.01 15.93 -3.74
CA GLN A 43 -11.92 16.34 -2.67
C GLN A 43 -11.38 17.47 -1.79
N ALA A 44 -10.07 17.56 -1.61
CA ALA A 44 -9.46 18.59 -0.81
C ALA A 44 -9.74 19.98 -1.41
N VAL A 45 -10.11 20.93 -0.54
CA VAL A 45 -10.32 22.33 -0.90
C VAL A 45 -9.45 23.22 -0.03
N PRO A 46 -9.09 24.43 -0.49
CA PRO A 46 -8.34 25.37 0.33
C PRO A 46 -9.04 25.61 1.67
N GLN A 47 -8.26 25.62 2.76
CA GLN A 47 -8.74 25.89 4.13
C GLN A 47 -9.68 24.83 4.73
N MET A 48 -9.78 23.63 4.14
CA MET A 48 -10.54 22.49 4.70
C MET A 48 -10.13 22.12 6.13
N GLY A 49 -8.86 22.34 6.49
CA GLY A 49 -8.34 21.94 7.79
C GLY A 49 -8.14 20.42 7.91
N GLU A 50 -7.47 20.01 8.99
CA GLU A 50 -7.02 18.62 9.16
C GLU A 50 -8.17 17.66 9.51
N GLU A 51 -9.09 18.07 10.38
CA GLU A 51 -10.17 17.21 10.87
C GLU A 51 -11.13 16.79 9.74
N GLU A 52 -11.57 17.75 8.92
CA GLU A 52 -12.42 17.47 7.75
C GLU A 52 -11.69 16.61 6.72
N GLY A 53 -10.41 16.89 6.47
CA GLY A 53 -9.56 16.09 5.58
C GLY A 53 -9.43 14.64 6.05
N ASN A 54 -9.20 14.43 7.34
CA ASN A 54 -9.06 13.09 7.93
C ASN A 54 -10.36 12.28 7.86
N ILE A 55 -11.53 12.93 7.96
CA ILE A 55 -12.82 12.28 7.73
C ILE A 55 -12.91 11.75 6.29
N LEU A 56 -12.54 12.57 5.30
CA LEU A 56 -12.56 12.17 3.89
C LEU A 56 -11.58 11.02 3.60
N VAL A 57 -10.37 11.07 4.18
CA VAL A 57 -9.37 9.98 4.07
C VAL A 57 -9.91 8.70 4.67
N THR A 58 -10.50 8.76 5.86
CA THR A 58 -11.10 7.60 6.53
C THR A 58 -12.22 6.99 5.70
N GLU A 59 -13.10 7.82 5.13
CA GLU A 59 -14.17 7.35 4.25
C GLU A 59 -13.65 6.77 2.92
N ALA A 60 -12.56 7.33 2.37
CA ALA A 60 -11.92 6.79 1.19
C ALA A 60 -11.25 5.43 1.47
N GLN A 61 -10.60 5.26 2.62
CA GLN A 61 -9.97 4.01 3.03
C GLN A 61 -10.98 2.89 3.33
N LYS A 62 -12.22 3.23 3.72
CA LYS A 62 -13.31 2.25 3.85
C LYS A 62 -13.76 1.68 2.50
N LYS A 63 -13.43 2.34 1.38
CA LYS A 63 -13.71 1.81 0.05
C LYS A 63 -12.70 0.74 -0.32
N THR A 64 -13.12 -0.20 -1.16
CA THR A 64 -12.19 -1.19 -1.70
C THR A 64 -11.15 -0.52 -2.59
N PHE A 65 -9.97 -1.10 -2.67
CA PHE A 65 -8.90 -0.61 -3.55
C PHE A 65 -9.36 -0.39 -5.00
N GLY A 66 -10.13 -1.35 -5.53
CA GLY A 66 -10.74 -1.21 -6.85
C GLY A 66 -11.72 -0.04 -6.96
N GLY A 67 -12.41 0.30 -5.88
CA GLY A 67 -13.27 1.49 -5.80
C GLY A 67 -12.47 2.78 -5.93
N SER A 68 -11.35 2.90 -5.22
CA SER A 68 -10.46 4.07 -5.31
C SER A 68 -9.83 4.21 -6.70
N ILE A 69 -9.32 3.10 -7.27
CA ILE A 69 -8.77 3.08 -8.63
C ILE A 69 -9.82 3.46 -9.67
N SER A 70 -11.07 2.98 -9.53
CA SER A 70 -12.16 3.29 -10.46
C SER A 70 -12.58 4.76 -10.44
N ARG A 71 -12.41 5.44 -9.30
CA ARG A 71 -12.65 6.89 -9.20
C ARG A 71 -11.46 7.67 -9.74
N LEU A 72 -10.24 7.29 -9.38
CA LEU A 72 -9.01 7.90 -9.89
C LEU A 72 -8.83 7.72 -11.40
N SER A 73 -9.36 6.65 -12.00
CA SER A 73 -9.29 6.47 -13.46
C SER A 73 -10.10 7.50 -14.25
N ARG A 74 -11.01 8.21 -13.57
CA ARG A 74 -11.78 9.33 -14.13
C ARG A 74 -11.10 10.68 -13.89
N SER A 75 -10.07 10.69 -13.05
CA SER A 75 -9.23 11.85 -12.76
C SER A 75 -8.16 12.01 -13.83
N GLU A 76 -7.82 13.25 -14.18
CA GLU A 76 -6.66 13.56 -15.02
C GLU A 76 -5.34 13.54 -14.23
N HIS A 77 -5.40 13.40 -12.90
CA HIS A 77 -4.23 13.45 -12.03
C HIS A 77 -3.47 12.12 -11.93
N LEU A 78 -4.03 11.02 -12.44
CA LEU A 78 -3.36 9.72 -12.49
C LEU A 78 -2.84 9.42 -13.90
N PRO A 79 -1.51 9.28 -14.10
CA PRO A 79 -0.97 8.89 -15.40
C PRO A 79 -1.50 7.54 -15.88
N LYS A 80 -1.68 7.40 -17.20
CA LYS A 80 -2.31 6.20 -17.80
C LYS A 80 -1.50 4.93 -17.57
N ASP A 81 -0.18 5.03 -17.61
CA ASP A 81 0.75 3.94 -17.33
C ASP A 81 0.61 3.45 -15.88
N VAL A 82 0.54 4.37 -14.92
CA VAL A 82 0.28 4.07 -13.51
C VAL A 82 -1.08 3.40 -13.35
N LEU A 83 -2.13 3.87 -14.02
CA LEU A 83 -3.46 3.24 -13.98
C LEU A 83 -3.44 1.79 -14.49
N VAL A 84 -2.77 1.51 -15.61
CA VAL A 84 -2.65 0.15 -16.17
C VAL A 84 -2.01 -0.80 -15.15
N ARG A 85 -0.96 -0.32 -14.48
CA ARG A 85 -0.25 -1.06 -13.44
C ARG A 85 -1.12 -1.33 -12.21
N PHE A 86 -1.86 -0.33 -11.73
CA PHE A 86 -2.86 -0.52 -10.67
C PHE A 86 -3.91 -1.58 -11.04
N GLN A 87 -4.39 -1.60 -12.27
CA GLN A 87 -5.36 -2.59 -12.73
C GLN A 87 -4.76 -4.01 -12.79
N ALA A 88 -3.48 -4.13 -13.15
CA ALA A 88 -2.77 -5.41 -13.09
C ALA A 88 -2.62 -5.87 -11.64
N LEU A 89 -2.11 -5.01 -10.75
CA LEU A 89 -1.92 -5.30 -9.34
C LEU A 89 -3.23 -5.65 -8.62
N LEU A 90 -4.34 -5.03 -9.01
CA LEU A 90 -5.67 -5.35 -8.47
C LEU A 90 -6.07 -6.80 -8.75
N LYS A 91 -5.70 -7.36 -9.90
CA LYS A 91 -5.95 -8.78 -10.21
C LYS A 91 -5.14 -9.68 -9.28
N ASP A 92 -3.88 -9.33 -9.04
CA ASP A 92 -3.01 -10.10 -8.15
C ASP A 92 -3.46 -10.01 -6.70
N ARG A 93 -3.87 -8.83 -6.23
CA ARG A 93 -4.48 -8.64 -4.90
C ARG A 93 -5.75 -9.48 -4.74
N ASN A 94 -6.62 -9.51 -5.75
CA ASN A 94 -7.82 -10.35 -5.72
C ASN A 94 -7.46 -11.84 -5.68
N TRP A 95 -6.47 -12.29 -6.45
CA TRP A 95 -5.96 -13.65 -6.36
C TRP A 95 -5.41 -13.94 -4.95
N LEU A 96 -4.65 -13.02 -4.36
CA LEU A 96 -4.06 -13.19 -3.04
C LEU A 96 -5.14 -13.41 -1.96
N VAL A 97 -6.23 -12.65 -2.03
CA VAL A 97 -7.32 -12.73 -1.05
C VAL A 97 -8.24 -13.92 -1.28
N HIS A 98 -8.51 -14.29 -2.53
CA HIS A 98 -9.55 -15.28 -2.84
C HIS A 98 -9.04 -16.66 -3.26
N SER A 99 -7.79 -16.77 -3.72
CA SER A 99 -7.30 -17.98 -4.41
C SER A 99 -5.95 -18.49 -3.92
N SER A 100 -5.15 -17.67 -3.21
CA SER A 100 -3.81 -18.06 -2.75
C SER A 100 -3.77 -19.33 -1.90
N ASN A 101 -4.82 -19.62 -1.13
CA ASN A 101 -4.87 -20.80 -0.25
C ASN A 101 -4.68 -22.13 -1.01
N ALA A 102 -5.20 -22.23 -2.24
CA ALA A 102 -5.01 -23.43 -3.05
C ALA A 102 -3.53 -23.60 -3.45
N ASP A 103 -2.89 -22.51 -3.86
CA ASP A 103 -1.48 -22.48 -4.28
C ASP A 103 -0.56 -22.72 -3.07
N SER A 104 -0.88 -22.14 -1.90
CA SER A 104 -0.16 -22.39 -0.63
C SER A 104 -0.21 -23.86 -0.23
N LYS A 105 -1.37 -24.53 -0.33
CA LYS A 105 -1.48 -25.97 -0.02
C LYS A 105 -0.60 -26.82 -0.93
N LYS A 106 -0.48 -26.45 -2.20
CA LYS A 106 0.39 -27.13 -3.16
C LYS A 106 1.87 -26.88 -2.83
N ALA A 107 2.24 -25.64 -2.54
CA ALA A 107 3.59 -25.23 -2.15
C ALA A 107 4.13 -25.96 -0.91
N LEU A 108 3.26 -26.40 0.00
CA LEU A 108 3.69 -27.20 1.17
C LEU A 108 4.33 -28.55 0.81
N ASN A 109 4.04 -29.09 -0.37
CA ASN A 109 4.48 -30.43 -0.77
C ASN A 109 5.37 -30.43 -2.01
N GLU A 110 5.30 -29.38 -2.83
CA GLU A 110 5.97 -29.31 -4.12
C GLU A 110 6.94 -28.13 -4.18
N GLU A 111 8.22 -28.42 -4.39
CA GLU A 111 9.28 -27.40 -4.50
C GLU A 111 9.00 -26.36 -5.59
N ALA A 112 8.63 -26.82 -6.79
CA ALA A 112 8.34 -25.91 -7.90
C ALA A 112 7.16 -24.98 -7.59
N ALA A 113 6.15 -25.47 -6.87
CA ALA A 113 5.02 -24.66 -6.46
C ALA A 113 5.40 -23.67 -5.35
N TYR A 114 6.27 -24.07 -4.42
CA TYR A 114 6.82 -23.22 -3.38
C TYR A 114 7.61 -22.03 -3.96
N VAL A 115 8.58 -22.32 -4.85
CA VAL A 115 9.37 -21.28 -5.53
C VAL A 115 8.47 -20.38 -6.38
N GLY A 116 7.49 -20.96 -7.09
CA GLY A 116 6.55 -20.19 -7.91
C GLY A 116 5.67 -19.25 -7.10
N LEU A 117 5.19 -19.69 -5.93
CA LEU A 117 4.39 -18.88 -5.02
C LEU A 117 5.21 -17.71 -4.47
N HIS A 118 6.42 -17.96 -3.97
CA HIS A 118 7.29 -16.92 -3.44
C HIS A 118 7.64 -15.87 -4.50
N ARG A 119 8.00 -16.29 -5.72
CA ARG A 119 8.28 -15.35 -6.82
C ARG A 119 7.07 -14.47 -7.16
N LYS A 120 5.86 -15.05 -7.14
CA LYS A 120 4.63 -14.28 -7.38
C LYS A 120 4.39 -13.26 -6.27
N LEU A 121 4.54 -13.65 -5.00
CA LEU A 121 4.39 -12.76 -3.85
C LEU A 121 5.43 -11.63 -3.87
N GLU A 122 6.69 -11.94 -4.18
CA GLU A 122 7.77 -10.97 -4.33
C GLU A 122 7.47 -9.96 -5.44
N SER A 123 6.99 -10.41 -6.60
CA SER A 123 6.59 -9.51 -7.69
C SER A 123 5.46 -8.55 -7.27
N ILE A 124 4.50 -9.02 -6.47
CA ILE A 124 3.42 -8.16 -5.93
C ILE A 124 3.99 -7.11 -4.97
N VAL A 125 4.91 -7.51 -4.10
CA VAL A 125 5.61 -6.61 -3.16
C VAL A 125 6.36 -5.52 -3.92
N GLU A 126 7.18 -5.91 -4.90
CA GLU A 126 8.00 -4.99 -5.68
C GLU A 126 7.13 -3.97 -6.42
N GLU A 127 6.08 -4.45 -7.09
CA GLU A 127 5.16 -3.60 -7.83
C GLU A 127 4.39 -2.66 -6.89
N SER A 128 3.96 -3.15 -5.72
CA SER A 128 3.30 -2.33 -4.71
C SER A 128 4.21 -1.20 -4.21
N ALA A 129 5.48 -1.50 -3.96
CA ALA A 129 6.47 -0.54 -3.50
C ALA A 129 6.81 0.50 -4.58
N GLN A 130 6.86 0.09 -5.85
CA GLN A 130 7.07 1.01 -6.98
C GLN A 130 5.90 1.98 -7.13
N LEU A 131 4.67 1.45 -7.17
CA LEU A 131 3.46 2.28 -7.27
C LEU A 131 3.30 3.21 -6.06
N LEU A 132 3.69 2.78 -4.86
CA LEU A 132 3.66 3.61 -3.67
C LEU A 132 4.57 4.83 -3.84
N ARG A 133 5.80 4.64 -4.31
CA ARG A 133 6.72 5.75 -4.59
C ARG A 133 6.16 6.72 -5.63
N GLU A 134 5.52 6.20 -6.67
CA GLU A 134 4.91 7.02 -7.72
C GLU A 134 3.73 7.84 -7.19
N ILE A 135 2.84 7.25 -6.40
CA ILE A 135 1.74 7.97 -5.76
C ILE A 135 2.25 9.06 -4.82
N LEU A 136 3.28 8.79 -4.02
CA LEU A 136 3.88 9.79 -3.15
C LEU A 136 4.47 10.94 -3.95
N ALA A 137 5.20 10.65 -5.02
CA ALA A 137 5.77 11.67 -5.91
C ALA A 137 4.68 12.50 -6.61
N LEU A 138 3.58 11.88 -7.04
CA LEU A 138 2.43 12.59 -7.60
C LEU A 138 1.73 13.47 -6.56
N SER A 139 1.62 13.00 -5.31
CA SER A 139 1.05 13.77 -4.21
C SER A 139 1.90 15.01 -3.91
N GLU A 140 3.22 14.84 -3.80
CA GLU A 140 4.16 15.94 -3.60
C GLU A 140 4.07 16.97 -4.74
N LYS A 141 4.10 16.50 -5.99
CA LYS A 141 3.97 17.37 -7.17
C LYS A 141 2.66 18.15 -7.16
N PHE A 142 1.55 17.51 -6.76
CA PHE A 142 0.26 18.17 -6.68
C PHE A 142 0.26 19.28 -5.62
N VAL A 143 0.78 18.99 -4.42
CA VAL A 143 0.86 19.95 -3.30
C VAL A 143 1.74 21.15 -3.65
N LEU A 144 2.92 20.92 -4.24
CA LEU A 144 3.82 21.98 -4.70
C LEU A 144 3.18 22.83 -5.81
N GLY A 145 2.46 22.19 -6.74
CA GLY A 145 1.75 22.87 -7.83
C GLY A 145 0.58 23.75 -7.35
N HIS A 146 -0.01 23.44 -6.20
CA HIS A 146 -1.14 24.19 -5.61
C HIS A 146 -0.70 25.22 -4.56
N GLY A 147 0.58 25.56 -4.51
CA GLY A 147 1.06 26.75 -3.79
C GLY A 147 1.40 26.53 -2.32
N VAL A 148 1.57 25.29 -1.87
CA VAL A 148 2.20 25.03 -0.56
C VAL A 148 3.70 25.33 -0.69
N SER A 149 4.16 26.35 0.03
CA SER A 149 5.57 26.71 0.07
C SER A 149 6.37 25.63 0.77
N MET A 150 7.50 25.22 0.18
CA MET A 150 8.46 24.33 0.85
C MET A 150 8.94 24.88 2.19
N ALA A 151 9.06 26.21 2.31
CA ALA A 151 9.45 26.85 3.57
C ALA A 151 8.39 26.68 4.66
N ASP A 152 7.10 26.67 4.29
CA ASP A 152 6.02 26.45 5.25
C ASP A 152 5.97 24.98 5.69
N LEU A 153 6.23 24.04 4.76
CA LEU A 153 6.36 22.61 5.06
C LEU A 153 7.53 22.33 6.00
N GLU A 154 8.70 22.91 5.76
CA GLU A 154 9.89 22.77 6.60
C GLU A 154 9.65 23.34 8.01
N THR A 155 9.01 24.51 8.10
CA THR A 155 8.66 25.14 9.38
C THR A 155 7.72 24.24 10.19
N ARG A 156 6.66 23.72 9.57
CA ARG A 156 5.69 22.84 10.23
C ARG A 156 6.31 21.50 10.63
N THR A 157 7.20 20.95 9.80
CA THR A 157 7.94 19.73 10.10
C THR A 157 8.86 19.94 11.31
N ALA A 158 9.54 21.08 11.39
CA ALA A 158 10.38 21.44 12.53
C ALA A 158 9.57 21.64 13.82
N GLU A 159 8.37 22.23 13.73
CA GLU A 159 7.45 22.38 14.86
C GLU A 159 6.98 21.02 15.40
N ILE A 160 6.53 20.12 14.53
CA ILE A 160 6.10 18.76 14.92
C ILE A 160 7.25 17.96 15.53
N LEU A 161 8.45 18.02 14.93
CA LEU A 161 9.64 17.35 15.49
C LEU A 161 9.97 17.86 16.89
N LYS A 162 9.78 19.15 17.14
CA LYS A 162 10.02 19.77 18.43
C LYS A 162 8.97 19.35 19.46
N GLU A 163 7.70 19.26 19.07
CA GLU A 163 6.62 18.73 19.91
C GLU A 163 6.91 17.28 20.34
N TRP A 164 7.28 16.41 19.39
CA TRP A 164 7.60 15.01 19.69
C TRP A 164 8.82 14.85 20.60
N GLN A 165 9.85 15.67 20.40
CA GLN A 165 11.01 15.70 21.30
C GLN A 165 10.64 16.18 22.71
N SER A 166 9.66 17.07 22.84
CA SER A 166 9.19 17.56 24.13
C SER A 166 8.29 16.54 24.86
N GLU A 167 7.45 15.80 24.13
CA GLU A 167 6.63 14.71 24.68
C GLU A 167 7.49 13.52 25.12
N MET A 168 8.56 13.21 24.39
CA MET A 168 9.53 12.17 24.80
C MET A 168 10.46 12.59 25.94
N ALA A 169 10.53 13.89 26.26
CA ALA A 169 11.35 14.42 27.36
C ALA A 169 10.61 14.50 28.71
N HIS A 170 9.31 14.19 28.73
CA HIS A 170 8.51 14.07 29.95
C HIS A 170 8.04 12.61 30.14
N PRO A 171 8.86 11.75 30.78
CA PRO A 171 8.47 10.40 31.17
C PRO A 171 7.46 10.37 32.32
#